data_AF-A0AAD7GLH3-F1
#
_entry.id   AF-A0AAD7GLH3-F1
#
_cell.length_a   1.000
_cell.length_b   1.000
_cell.length_c   1.000
_cell.angle_alpha   90.00
_cell.angle_beta   90.00
_cell.angle_gamma   90.00
#
_symmetry.space_group_name_H-M   'P 1'
#
loop_
_entity.id
_entity.type
_entity.pdbx_description
1 polymer ?
#
loop_
_entity_poly.entity_id
_entity_poly.type
_entity_poly.pdbx_seq_one_letter_code
_entity_poly.pdbx_strand_id
1 'polypeptide(L)'
;MTPRTGNESDPSATGATEATAGERAADRACVEVLEAQILALQLAIGALQQEKDLVQGRLNAYKYPVLTLPNEIVSEIFVHFLPVYPQRSPLIGPRSPALLAQICRKWRDIALSTPALWRAVRLTLKKKRRLEQQLRLLESYLEHSGSCRLSIELWSNSGDAHSPTRELPFRQTLARHHARWEHLKLYTSTHSLSSIEGPLPLLRCLQIGFIWQRIILLFSASCRGHS
;
A
#
# COMPACT_ATOMS: atom_id res chain seq x y z
N MET A 1 -45.74 -36.91 -70.76
CA MET A 1 -46.92 -36.02 -70.76
C MET A 1 -46.50 -34.69 -70.16
N THR A 2 -46.51 -33.70 -71.05
CA THR A 2 -46.21 -32.26 -71.02
C THR A 2 -47.03 -31.44 -69.99
N PRO A 3 -46.96 -30.09 -69.94
CA PRO A 3 -45.83 -29.12 -69.84
C PRO A 3 -46.20 -27.87 -68.95
N ARG A 4 -45.47 -26.74 -69.16
CA ARG A 4 -45.78 -25.31 -68.86
C ARG A 4 -45.53 -24.83 -67.41
N THR A 5 -45.06 -23.61 -67.11
CA THR A 5 -44.61 -22.38 -67.81
C THR A 5 -43.93 -21.54 -66.72
N GLY A 6 -42.76 -20.94 -66.95
CA GLY A 6 -42.68 -19.52 -67.28
C GLY A 6 -42.96 -18.60 -66.09
N ASN A 7 -41.92 -18.05 -65.46
CA ASN A 7 -41.94 -16.66 -65.02
C ASN A 7 -40.51 -16.14 -64.79
N GLU A 8 -40.04 -15.33 -65.74
CA GLU A 8 -39.08 -14.26 -65.50
C GLU A 8 -39.63 -13.33 -64.41
N SER A 9 -38.79 -13.00 -63.43
CA SER A 9 -38.87 -11.77 -62.65
C SER A 9 -37.57 -11.63 -61.84
N ASP A 10 -36.53 -11.07 -62.48
CA ASP A 10 -35.59 -10.25 -61.73
C ASP A 10 -36.34 -8.98 -61.32
N PRO A 11 -36.35 -8.63 -60.03
CA PRO A 11 -35.67 -7.39 -59.70
C PRO A 11 -35.09 -7.41 -58.29
N SER A 12 -33.80 -7.11 -58.11
CA SER A 12 -33.33 -6.23 -57.04
C SER A 12 -31.83 -5.97 -57.17
N ALA A 13 -31.54 -4.92 -57.93
CA ALA A 13 -30.38 -4.08 -57.68
C ALA A 13 -30.36 -3.67 -56.20
N THR A 14 -29.33 -4.10 -55.46
CA THR A 14 -28.98 -3.46 -54.19
C THR A 14 -27.81 -2.55 -54.50
N GLY A 15 -28.13 -1.27 -54.66
CA GLY A 15 -27.24 -0.26 -55.24
C GLY A 15 -25.93 -0.09 -54.47
N ALA A 16 -24.84 -0.48 -55.11
CA ALA A 16 -23.57 0.22 -54.93
C ALA A 16 -23.81 1.65 -55.40
N THR A 17 -23.86 2.60 -54.48
CA THR A 17 -23.95 4.02 -54.81
C THR A 17 -22.69 4.35 -55.61
N GLU A 18 -22.81 4.44 -56.94
CA GLU A 18 -21.69 4.79 -57.80
C GLU A 18 -21.33 6.25 -57.52
N ALA A 19 -20.39 6.44 -56.59
CA ALA A 19 -19.82 7.75 -56.26
C ALA A 19 -19.46 8.46 -57.57
N THR A 20 -19.88 9.70 -57.74
CA THR A 20 -19.66 10.41 -59.01
C THR A 20 -18.17 10.54 -59.29
N ALA A 21 -17.76 10.67 -60.56
CA ALA A 21 -16.35 10.87 -60.91
C ALA A 21 -15.73 12.09 -60.19
N GLY A 22 -16.55 13.10 -59.86
CA GLY A 22 -16.19 14.25 -59.03
C GLY A 22 -15.92 13.91 -57.57
N GLU A 23 -16.76 13.08 -56.94
CA GLU A 23 -16.54 12.60 -55.56
C GLU A 23 -15.24 11.80 -55.45
N ARG A 24 -14.99 10.88 -56.40
CA ARG A 24 -13.72 10.11 -56.44
C ARG A 24 -12.49 10.99 -56.65
N ALA A 25 -12.62 12.10 -57.36
CA ALA A 25 -11.53 13.06 -57.54
C ALA A 25 -11.30 13.89 -56.25
N ALA A 26 -12.36 14.31 -55.58
CA ALA A 26 -12.28 15.01 -54.30
C ALA A 26 -11.69 14.13 -53.19
N ASP A 27 -12.07 12.86 -53.11
CA ASP A 27 -11.52 11.90 -52.14
C ASP A 27 -10.01 11.68 -52.35
N ARG A 28 -9.54 11.58 -53.61
CA ARG A 28 -8.10 11.47 -53.91
C ARG A 28 -7.33 12.70 -53.46
N ALA A 29 -7.84 13.90 -53.74
CA ALA A 29 -7.23 15.14 -53.26
C ALA A 29 -7.22 15.23 -51.72
N CYS A 30 -8.28 14.74 -51.06
CA CYS A 30 -8.34 14.66 -49.60
C CYS A 30 -7.29 13.72 -49.03
N VAL A 31 -7.09 12.54 -49.64
CA VAL A 31 -6.05 11.57 -49.24
C VAL A 31 -4.66 12.19 -49.35
N GLU A 32 -4.33 12.88 -50.45
CA GLU A 32 -3.02 13.55 -50.59
C GLU A 32 -2.77 14.61 -49.50
N VAL A 33 -3.82 15.37 -49.14
CA VAL A 33 -3.75 16.34 -48.04
C VAL A 33 -3.54 15.64 -46.69
N LEU A 34 -4.23 14.53 -46.44
CA LEU A 34 -4.07 13.76 -45.21
C LEU A 34 -2.69 13.11 -45.14
N GLU A 35 -2.16 12.58 -46.23
CA GLU A 35 -0.80 12.03 -46.31
C GLU A 35 0.26 13.09 -46.01
N ALA A 36 0.11 14.29 -46.56
CA ALA A 36 1.00 15.41 -46.26
C ALA A 36 0.93 15.82 -44.77
N GLN A 37 -0.27 15.82 -44.17
CA GLN A 37 -0.44 16.09 -42.74
C GLN A 37 0.15 14.98 -41.87
N ILE A 38 -0.02 13.72 -42.24
CA ILE A 38 0.58 12.57 -41.56
C ILE A 38 2.10 12.71 -41.58
N LEU A 39 2.69 13.04 -42.74
CA LEU A 39 4.13 13.24 -42.87
C LEU A 39 4.62 14.37 -41.97
N ALA A 40 3.93 15.52 -41.98
CA ALA A 40 4.29 16.66 -41.14
C ALA A 40 4.22 16.32 -39.64
N LEU A 41 3.18 15.61 -39.21
CA LEU A 41 3.03 15.17 -37.83
C LEU A 41 4.08 14.12 -37.43
N GLN A 42 4.43 13.20 -38.34
CA GLN A 42 5.49 12.22 -38.09
C GLN A 42 6.85 12.90 -37.88
N LEU A 43 7.16 13.93 -38.66
CA LEU A 43 8.37 14.74 -38.46
C LEU A 43 8.35 15.46 -37.11
N ALA A 44 7.22 16.06 -36.74
CA ALA A 44 7.07 16.72 -35.44
C ALA A 44 7.21 15.75 -34.26
N ILE A 45 6.61 14.56 -34.37
CA ILE A 45 6.75 13.49 -33.37
C ILE A 45 8.21 13.05 -33.25
N GLY A 46 8.91 12.87 -34.37
CA GLY A 46 10.34 12.50 -34.38
C GLY A 46 11.21 13.53 -33.66
N ALA A 47 10.98 14.83 -33.90
CA ALA A 47 11.69 15.91 -33.22
C ALA A 47 11.45 15.90 -31.70
N LEU A 48 10.19 15.74 -31.27
CA LEU A 48 9.84 15.66 -29.84
C LEU A 48 10.39 14.39 -29.17
N GLN A 49 10.44 13.27 -29.88
CA GLN A 49 11.06 12.04 -29.38
C GLN A 49 12.56 12.23 -29.15
N GLN A 50 13.26 12.89 -30.09
CA GLN A 50 14.67 13.21 -29.93
C GLN A 50 14.92 14.13 -28.72
N GLU A 51 14.11 15.18 -28.56
CA GLU A 51 14.23 16.07 -27.41
C GLU A 51 13.95 15.34 -26.09
N LYS A 52 12.91 14.50 -26.06
CA LYS A 52 12.60 13.63 -24.91
C LYS A 52 13.80 12.74 -24.57
N ASP A 53 14.41 12.10 -25.56
CA ASP A 53 15.53 11.19 -25.33
C ASP A 53 16.76 11.91 -24.78
N LEU A 54 17.03 13.13 -25.25
CA LEU A 54 18.07 14.00 -24.68
C LEU A 54 17.78 14.33 -23.21
N VAL A 55 16.56 14.76 -22.90
CA VAL A 55 16.15 15.09 -21.51
C VAL A 55 16.23 13.85 -20.62
N GLN A 56 15.76 12.70 -21.11
CA GLN A 56 15.83 11.42 -20.40
C GLN A 56 17.28 11.00 -20.16
N GLY A 57 18.16 11.20 -21.13
CA GLY A 57 19.60 10.97 -20.99
C GLY A 57 20.22 11.79 -19.87
N ARG A 58 19.91 13.10 -19.79
CA ARG A 58 20.37 13.95 -18.67
C ARG A 58 19.83 13.46 -17.33
N LEU A 59 18.55 13.09 -17.26
CA LEU A 59 17.93 12.58 -16.03
C LEU A 59 18.62 11.31 -15.54
N ASN A 60 18.94 10.39 -16.45
CA ASN A 60 19.64 9.15 -16.14
C ASN A 60 21.09 9.38 -15.68
N ALA A 61 21.72 10.48 -16.10
CA ALA A 61 23.06 10.86 -15.65
C ALA A 61 23.10 11.41 -14.22
N TYR A 62 21.98 11.93 -13.71
CA TYR A 62 21.92 12.39 -12.32
C TYR A 62 22.01 11.21 -11.35
N LYS A 63 23.03 11.24 -10.49
CA LYS A 63 23.14 10.33 -9.36
C LYS A 63 22.28 10.86 -8.21
N TYR A 64 21.15 10.23 -7.98
CA TYR A 64 20.33 10.51 -6.80
C TYR A 64 21.02 9.89 -5.58
N PRO A 65 21.49 10.69 -4.59
CA PRO A 65 22.31 10.19 -3.48
C PRO A 65 21.65 9.02 -2.75
N VAL A 66 20.33 9.09 -2.59
CA VAL A 66 19.56 8.05 -1.89
C VAL A 66 19.46 6.72 -2.64
N LEU A 67 19.78 6.70 -3.94
CA LEU A 67 19.90 5.49 -4.73
C LEU A 67 21.34 4.97 -4.78
N THR A 68 22.33 5.80 -4.44
CA THR A 68 23.76 5.42 -4.46
C THR A 68 24.33 5.07 -3.09
N LEU A 69 23.64 5.41 -2.00
CA LEU A 69 24.06 5.02 -0.66
C LEU A 69 24.05 3.48 -0.48
N PRO A 70 25.02 2.93 0.28
CA PRO A 70 24.97 1.56 0.75
C PRO A 70 23.68 1.29 1.54
N ASN A 71 23.20 0.05 1.50
CA ASN A 71 21.93 -0.31 2.12
C ASN A 71 21.96 -0.08 3.63
N GLU A 72 23.11 -0.28 4.28
CA GLU A 72 23.33 -0.08 5.72
C GLU A 72 23.08 1.37 6.12
N ILE A 73 23.57 2.32 5.31
CA ILE A 73 23.39 3.76 5.58
C ILE A 73 21.92 4.17 5.37
N VAL A 74 21.27 3.63 4.35
CA VAL A 74 19.84 3.87 4.12
C VAL A 74 18.99 3.30 5.26
N SER A 75 19.30 2.09 5.74
CA SER A 75 18.66 1.49 6.91
C SER A 75 18.83 2.36 8.16
N GLU A 76 20.02 2.92 8.40
CA GLU A 76 20.27 3.81 9.54
C GLU A 76 19.45 5.11 9.44
N ILE A 77 19.39 5.71 8.24
CA ILE A 77 18.51 6.87 7.97
C ILE A 77 17.05 6.52 8.26
N PHE A 78 16.59 5.32 7.86
CA PHE A 78 15.23 4.86 8.13
C PHE A 78 14.95 4.69 9.62
N VAL A 79 15.91 4.19 10.40
CA VAL A 79 15.80 4.08 11.86
C VAL A 79 15.63 5.48 12.47
N HIS A 80 16.42 6.46 12.02
CA HIS A 80 16.32 7.84 12.49
C HIS A 80 15.05 8.58 12.06
N PHE A 81 14.41 8.15 10.96
CA PHE A 81 13.13 8.70 10.52
C PHE A 81 11.97 8.30 11.46
N LEU A 82 12.08 7.16 12.14
CA LEU A 82 11.05 6.65 13.05
C LEU A 82 11.20 7.25 14.46
N PRO A 83 10.15 7.18 15.30
CA PRO A 83 10.27 7.52 16.71
C PRO A 83 11.35 6.67 17.39
N VAL A 84 12.15 7.29 18.27
CA VAL A 84 13.23 6.61 18.99
C VAL A 84 12.66 5.49 19.86
N TYR A 85 13.12 4.26 19.66
CA TYR A 85 12.70 3.10 20.45
C TYR A 85 12.86 3.38 21.96
N PRO A 86 11.90 3.01 22.83
CA PRO A 86 10.71 2.18 22.58
C PRO A 86 9.46 2.96 22.11
N GLN A 87 9.60 4.22 21.70
CA GLN A 87 8.48 4.95 21.10
C GLN A 87 8.02 4.25 19.82
N ARG A 88 6.73 4.40 19.52
CA ARG A 88 6.03 3.56 18.55
C ARG A 88 5.57 4.40 17.38
N SER A 89 5.82 3.90 16.18
CA SER A 89 5.27 4.47 14.95
C SER A 89 3.79 4.09 14.81
N PRO A 90 2.97 4.90 14.11
CA PRO A 90 1.64 4.47 13.73
C PRO A 90 1.72 3.31 12.73
N LEU A 91 0.76 2.39 12.78
CA LEU A 91 0.65 1.31 11.78
C LEU A 91 0.66 1.85 10.34
N ILE A 92 -0.07 2.95 10.10
CA ILE A 92 -0.13 3.66 8.81
C ILE A 92 -0.10 5.15 9.09
N GLY A 93 0.80 5.88 8.42
CA GLY A 93 0.86 7.34 8.47
C GLY A 93 2.29 7.87 8.47
N PRO A 94 2.46 9.16 8.81
CA PRO A 94 3.77 9.77 8.94
C PRO A 94 4.63 9.02 9.97
N ARG A 95 5.93 8.90 9.69
CA ARG A 95 6.88 8.18 10.55
C ARG A 95 6.53 6.71 10.77
N SER A 96 5.97 6.05 9.75
CA SER A 96 5.76 4.59 9.73
C SER A 96 6.72 3.92 8.73
N PRO A 97 7.33 2.76 9.05
CA PRO A 97 8.07 1.95 8.08
C PRO A 97 7.24 1.55 6.86
N ALA A 98 5.91 1.41 7.00
CA ALA A 98 5.04 1.14 5.86
C ALA A 98 5.06 2.27 4.82
N LEU A 99 5.33 3.52 5.23
CA LEU A 99 5.50 4.64 4.31
C LEU A 99 6.82 4.51 3.53
N LEU A 100 7.90 4.13 4.21
CA LEU A 100 9.21 3.92 3.58
C LEU A 100 9.13 2.83 2.50
N ALA A 101 8.39 1.74 2.78
CA ALA A 101 8.18 0.63 1.86
C ALA A 101 7.32 0.98 0.62
N GLN A 102 6.73 2.17 0.56
CA GLN A 102 5.90 2.62 -0.55
C GLN A 102 6.60 3.60 -1.51
N ILE A 103 7.81 4.08 -1.19
CA ILE A 103 8.48 5.12 -1.97
C ILE A 103 9.04 4.61 -3.30
N CYS A 104 9.91 3.60 -3.26
CA CYS A 104 10.45 2.95 -4.47
C CYS A 104 10.81 1.49 -4.18
N ARG A 105 11.17 0.72 -5.22
CA ARG A 105 11.56 -0.69 -5.09
C ARG A 105 12.75 -0.88 -4.12
N LYS A 106 13.84 -0.14 -4.32
CA LYS A 106 15.03 -0.21 -3.46
C LYS A 106 14.70 0.07 -1.98
N TRP A 107 13.89 1.08 -1.70
CA TRP A 107 13.50 1.42 -0.32
C TRP A 107 12.62 0.36 0.31
N ARG A 108 11.72 -0.25 -0.49
CA ARG A 108 10.92 -1.39 -0.04
C ARG A 108 11.81 -2.55 0.37
N ASP A 109 12.75 -2.94 -0.48
CA ASP A 109 13.63 -4.08 -0.19
C ASP A 109 14.45 -3.83 1.08
N ILE A 110 15.01 -2.62 1.24
CA ILE A 110 15.76 -2.21 2.44
C ILE A 110 14.85 -2.19 3.67
N ALA A 111 13.66 -1.59 3.58
CA ALA A 111 12.75 -1.48 4.71
C ALA A 111 12.28 -2.87 5.18
N LEU A 112 11.88 -3.75 4.27
CA LEU A 112 11.40 -5.10 4.60
C LEU A 112 12.54 -5.99 5.14
N SER A 113 13.78 -5.79 4.71
CA SER A 113 14.96 -6.53 5.20
C SER A 113 15.58 -5.95 6.48
N THR A 114 15.02 -4.89 7.06
CA THR A 114 15.53 -4.26 8.29
C THR A 114 14.55 -4.45 9.46
N PRO A 115 14.66 -5.53 10.25
CA PRO A 115 13.70 -5.87 11.31
C PRO A 115 13.51 -4.79 12.39
N ALA A 116 14.57 -4.01 12.67
CA ALA A 116 14.53 -2.95 13.66
C ALA A 116 13.48 -1.86 13.36
N LEU A 117 13.10 -1.67 12.09
CA LEU A 117 12.08 -0.70 11.69
C LEU A 117 10.66 -1.12 12.11
N TRP A 118 10.42 -2.42 12.27
CA TRP A 118 9.10 -3.01 12.50
C TRP A 118 8.88 -3.42 13.96
N ARG A 119 9.86 -3.21 14.83
CA ARG A 119 9.83 -3.68 16.23
C ARG A 119 8.96 -2.84 17.17
N ALA A 120 8.46 -1.67 16.74
CA ALA A 120 7.68 -0.78 17.60
C ALA A 120 6.46 -0.20 16.86
N VAL A 121 5.25 -0.54 17.30
CA VAL A 121 4.01 -0.20 16.58
C VAL A 121 2.89 0.25 17.52
N ARG A 122 2.18 1.30 17.10
CA ARG A 122 0.94 1.80 17.70
C ARG A 122 -0.22 1.48 16.77
N LEU A 123 -1.15 0.71 17.32
CA LEU A 123 -2.41 0.32 16.72
C LEU A 123 -3.52 1.18 17.29
N THR A 124 -4.28 1.84 16.43
CA THR A 124 -5.49 2.56 16.83
C THR A 124 -6.68 1.99 16.08
N LEU A 125 -7.56 1.31 16.80
CA LEU A 125 -8.76 0.70 16.25
C LEU A 125 -9.84 1.78 16.10
N LYS A 126 -9.94 2.35 14.90
CA LYS A 126 -10.96 3.35 14.55
C LYS A 126 -12.09 2.68 13.78
N LYS A 127 -13.36 2.99 14.12
CA LYS A 127 -14.56 2.40 13.49
C LYS A 127 -14.53 2.46 11.94
N LYS A 128 -14.03 3.57 11.38
CA LYS A 128 -14.02 3.88 9.94
C LYS A 128 -13.01 3.07 9.09
N ARG A 129 -12.08 2.33 9.71
CA ARG A 129 -11.08 1.55 8.96
C ARG A 129 -11.51 0.10 8.80
N ARG A 130 -11.21 -0.48 7.63
CA ARG A 130 -11.46 -1.91 7.34
C ARG A 130 -10.60 -2.77 8.25
N LEU A 131 -11.25 -3.59 9.07
CA LEU A 131 -10.62 -4.43 10.10
C LEU A 131 -9.54 -5.34 9.52
N GLU A 132 -9.89 -6.06 8.45
CA GLU A 132 -9.03 -7.04 7.78
C GLU A 132 -7.74 -6.42 7.23
N GLN A 133 -7.82 -5.20 6.68
CA GLN A 133 -6.63 -4.51 6.18
C GLN A 133 -5.67 -4.15 7.31
N GLN A 134 -6.19 -3.74 8.48
CA GLN A 134 -5.37 -3.44 9.64
C GLN A 134 -4.73 -4.71 10.23
N LEU A 135 -5.45 -5.83 10.22
CA LEU A 135 -4.92 -7.12 10.66
C LEU A 135 -3.78 -7.60 9.75
N ARG A 136 -3.98 -7.59 8.43
CA ARG A 136 -2.92 -7.97 7.47
C ARG A 136 -1.67 -7.11 7.63
N LEU A 137 -1.83 -5.81 7.85
CA LEU A 137 -0.70 -4.92 8.07
C LEU A 137 0.00 -5.18 9.41
N LEU A 138 -0.76 -5.53 10.46
CA LEU A 138 -0.17 -5.92 11.74
C LEU A 138 0.61 -7.24 11.61
N GLU A 139 0.04 -8.25 10.96
CA GLU A 139 0.71 -9.53 10.70
C GLU A 139 2.03 -9.29 9.95
N SER A 140 1.97 -8.52 8.86
CA SER A 140 3.16 -8.11 8.13
C SER A 140 4.18 -7.38 9.01
N TYR A 141 3.74 -6.49 9.90
CA TYR A 141 4.64 -5.83 10.87
C TYR A 141 5.36 -6.83 11.78
N LEU A 142 4.63 -7.81 12.31
CA LEU A 142 5.16 -8.80 13.23
C LEU A 142 6.11 -9.78 12.52
N GLU A 143 5.81 -10.14 11.28
CA GLU A 143 6.69 -10.95 10.42
C GLU A 143 8.01 -10.23 10.14
N HIS A 144 7.94 -9.00 9.62
CA HIS A 144 9.15 -8.23 9.28
C HIS A 144 9.98 -7.85 10.51
N SER A 145 9.39 -7.78 11.69
CA SER A 145 10.13 -7.56 12.93
C SER A 145 11.05 -8.72 13.34
N GLY A 146 10.99 -9.87 12.65
CA GLY A 146 11.94 -10.97 12.79
C GLY A 146 12.01 -11.51 14.22
N SER A 147 13.18 -11.44 14.85
CA SER A 147 13.38 -11.84 16.26
C SER A 147 13.47 -10.64 17.21
N CYS A 148 13.28 -9.41 16.74
CA CYS A 148 13.45 -8.22 17.56
C CYS A 148 12.49 -8.17 18.75
N ARG A 149 12.92 -7.50 19.83
CA ARG A 149 12.05 -7.20 20.97
C ARG A 149 10.98 -6.18 20.59
N LEU A 150 9.75 -6.45 20.99
CA LEU A 150 8.57 -5.71 20.54
C LEU A 150 8.13 -4.64 21.54
N SER A 151 7.87 -3.44 21.03
CA SER A 151 7.15 -2.37 21.73
C SER A 151 5.79 -2.15 21.08
N ILE A 152 4.72 -2.59 21.72
CA ILE A 152 3.37 -2.60 21.15
C ILE A 152 2.44 -1.71 21.97
N GLU A 153 1.61 -0.96 21.26
CA GLU A 153 0.53 -0.18 21.85
C GLU A 153 -0.76 -0.43 21.11
N LEU A 154 -1.80 -0.84 21.83
CA LEU A 154 -3.13 -1.03 21.29
C LEU A 154 -4.07 -0.02 21.94
N TRP A 155 -4.66 0.85 21.11
CA TRP A 155 -5.73 1.75 21.49
C TRP A 155 -7.04 1.31 20.85
N SER A 156 -8.03 1.04 21.69
CA SER A 156 -9.41 0.80 21.27
C SER A 156 -10.29 1.94 21.73
N ASN A 157 -10.93 2.65 20.80
CA ASN A 157 -11.89 3.69 21.16
C ASN A 157 -13.29 3.07 21.33
N SER A 158 -13.59 2.56 22.52
CA SER A 158 -14.92 2.12 22.90
C SER A 158 -15.77 3.33 23.32
N GLY A 159 -16.24 4.09 22.33
CA GLY A 159 -17.29 5.09 22.58
C GLY A 159 -18.63 4.46 22.99
N ASP A 160 -18.84 3.18 22.68
CA ASP A 160 -20.01 2.41 23.08
C ASP A 160 -19.56 1.10 23.71
N ALA A 161 -20.21 0.70 24.81
CA ALA A 161 -19.89 -0.48 25.62
C ALA A 161 -20.00 -1.85 24.90
N HIS A 162 -20.08 -1.90 23.57
CA HIS A 162 -20.51 -3.06 22.78
C HIS A 162 -19.54 -3.47 21.64
N SER A 163 -18.23 -3.27 21.75
CA SER A 163 -17.31 -3.90 20.77
C SER A 163 -16.03 -4.57 21.29
N PRO A 164 -16.08 -5.40 22.35
CA PRO A 164 -15.00 -6.34 22.67
C PRO A 164 -14.56 -7.16 21.45
N THR A 165 -15.51 -7.49 20.57
CA THR A 165 -15.32 -8.36 19.40
C THR A 165 -14.33 -7.82 18.38
N ARG A 166 -14.18 -6.49 18.25
CA ARG A 166 -13.25 -5.91 17.25
C ARG A 166 -11.79 -5.95 17.69
N GLU A 167 -11.54 -5.97 19.00
CA GLU A 167 -10.18 -6.03 19.56
C GLU A 167 -9.61 -7.45 19.52
N LEU A 168 -10.48 -8.46 19.67
CA LEU A 168 -10.10 -9.85 19.87
C LEU A 168 -9.13 -10.39 18.79
N PRO A 169 -9.35 -10.18 17.48
CA PRO A 169 -8.41 -10.67 16.47
C PRO A 169 -7.01 -10.07 16.62
N PHE A 170 -6.91 -8.76 16.92
CA PHE A 170 -5.61 -8.11 17.13
C PHE A 170 -4.91 -8.66 18.36
N ARG A 171 -5.65 -8.89 19.45
CA ARG A 171 -5.09 -9.45 20.68
C ARG A 171 -4.55 -10.86 20.45
N GLN A 172 -5.29 -11.71 19.73
CA GLN A 172 -4.86 -13.05 19.37
C GLN A 172 -3.60 -13.03 18.50
N THR A 173 -3.57 -12.20 17.47
CA THR A 173 -2.40 -12.04 16.60
C THR A 173 -1.18 -11.57 17.40
N LEU A 174 -1.33 -10.56 18.26
CA LEU A 174 -0.24 -10.08 19.11
C LEU A 174 0.25 -11.19 20.07
N ALA A 175 -0.67 -11.91 20.71
CA ALA A 175 -0.36 -12.90 21.74
C ALA A 175 0.50 -14.06 21.22
N ARG A 176 0.42 -14.38 19.93
CA ARG A 176 1.32 -15.38 19.30
C ARG A 176 2.80 -15.00 19.41
N HIS A 177 3.11 -13.72 19.61
CA HIS A 177 4.47 -13.21 19.73
C HIS A 177 4.83 -12.77 21.17
N HIS A 178 4.08 -13.23 22.18
CA HIS A 178 4.19 -12.76 23.56
C HIS A 178 5.60 -12.91 24.18
N ALA A 179 6.35 -13.95 23.80
CA ALA A 179 7.71 -14.18 24.29
C ALA A 179 8.70 -13.05 23.90
N ARG A 180 8.39 -12.27 22.86
CA ARG A 180 9.22 -11.17 22.35
C ARG A 180 8.82 -9.80 22.89
N TRP A 181 7.76 -9.70 23.69
CA TRP A 181 7.27 -8.42 24.18
C TRP A 181 8.20 -7.81 25.22
N GLU A 182 8.64 -6.58 24.99
CA GLU A 182 9.46 -5.80 25.93
C GLU A 182 8.66 -4.63 26.53
N HIS A 183 7.84 -3.96 25.72
CA HIS A 183 6.98 -2.88 26.18
C HIS A 183 5.56 -3.03 25.63
N LEU A 184 4.60 -3.36 26.49
CA LEU A 184 3.19 -3.51 26.10
C LEU A 184 2.33 -2.43 26.75
N LYS A 185 1.57 -1.70 25.93
CA LYS A 185 0.50 -0.81 26.41
C LYS A 185 -0.84 -1.20 25.79
N LEU A 186 -1.83 -1.50 26.62
CA LEU A 186 -3.17 -1.86 26.19
C LEU A 186 -4.16 -0.84 26.75
N TYR A 187 -4.78 -0.06 25.88
CA TYR A 187 -5.90 0.81 26.22
C TYR A 187 -7.16 0.13 25.69
N THR A 188 -7.76 -0.70 26.55
CA THR A 188 -8.82 -1.63 26.18
C THR A 188 -10.10 -1.31 26.96
N SER A 189 -11.22 -1.58 26.30
CA SER A 189 -12.55 -1.56 26.90
C SER A 189 -12.85 -2.80 27.76
N THR A 190 -12.04 -3.84 27.58
CA THR A 190 -12.26 -5.16 28.18
C THR A 190 -11.36 -5.37 29.39
N HIS A 191 -11.94 -5.82 30.50
CA HIS A 191 -11.20 -6.14 31.72
C HIS A 191 -10.44 -7.48 31.63
N SER A 192 -10.70 -8.29 30.60
CA SER A 192 -10.06 -9.59 30.46
C SER A 192 -8.74 -9.51 29.70
N LEU A 193 -7.67 -10.04 30.32
CA LEU A 193 -6.39 -10.31 29.68
C LEU A 193 -6.25 -11.75 29.18
N SER A 194 -7.31 -12.55 29.17
CA SER A 194 -7.25 -14.00 28.95
C SER A 194 -6.57 -14.43 27.64
N SER A 195 -6.39 -13.54 26.67
CA SER A 195 -5.60 -13.85 25.46
C SER A 195 -4.08 -13.93 25.70
N ILE A 196 -3.59 -13.47 26.86
CA ILE A 196 -2.16 -13.46 27.20
C ILE A 196 -1.90 -14.63 28.15
N GLU A 197 -1.76 -15.82 27.58
CA GLU A 197 -1.38 -17.02 28.31
C GLU A 197 0.07 -17.37 27.96
N GLY A 198 0.92 -17.49 28.99
CA GLY A 198 2.32 -17.87 28.83
C GLY A 198 3.32 -16.93 29.52
N PRO A 199 4.59 -17.37 29.63
CA PRO A 199 5.64 -16.57 30.26
C PRO A 199 5.96 -15.34 29.40
N LEU A 200 6.17 -14.20 30.06
CA LEU A 200 6.53 -12.92 29.42
C LEU A 200 7.98 -12.56 29.76
N PRO A 201 8.98 -13.34 29.29
CA PRO A 201 10.35 -13.32 29.81
C PRO A 201 11.09 -12.00 29.55
N LEU A 202 10.73 -11.27 28.49
CA LEU A 202 11.39 -10.04 28.09
C LEU A 202 10.65 -8.77 28.51
N LEU A 203 9.49 -8.91 29.17
CA LEU A 203 8.59 -7.79 29.44
C LEU A 203 9.17 -6.88 30.53
N ARG A 204 9.45 -5.63 30.16
CA ARG A 204 9.95 -4.59 31.08
C ARG A 204 8.84 -3.63 31.52
N CYS A 205 7.84 -3.46 30.67
CA CYS A 205 6.76 -2.50 30.90
C CYS A 205 5.43 -3.09 30.42
N LEU A 206 4.48 -3.23 31.35
CA LEU A 206 3.07 -3.52 31.05
C LEU A 206 2.22 -2.37 31.57
N GLN A 207 1.50 -1.69 30.69
CA GLN A 207 0.49 -0.70 31.08
C GLN A 207 -0.87 -1.09 30.52
N ILE A 208 -1.87 -1.13 31.38
CA ILE A 208 -3.25 -1.39 31.00
C ILE A 208 -4.06 -0.17 31.39
N GLY A 209 -4.63 0.50 30.39
CA GLY A 209 -5.50 1.64 30.54
C GLY A 209 -6.95 1.23 30.33
N PHE A 210 -7.84 1.53 31.28
CA PHE A 210 -9.28 1.45 31.05
C PHE A 210 -9.81 2.81 30.64
N ILE A 211 -10.53 2.88 29.52
CA ILE A 211 -11.11 4.12 29.01
C ILE A 211 -12.55 4.19 29.52
N TRP A 212 -12.79 4.98 30.57
CA TRP A 212 -14.13 5.29 31.09
C TRP A 212 -14.40 6.79 30.88
N GLN A 213 -15.41 7.17 30.09
CA GLN A 213 -15.81 8.57 29.85
C GLN A 213 -14.64 9.57 29.60
N ARG A 214 -13.66 9.20 28.75
CA ARG A 214 -12.42 9.98 28.44
C ARG A 214 -11.41 10.12 29.59
N ILE A 215 -11.62 9.47 30.73
CA ILE A 215 -10.64 9.32 31.81
C ILE A 215 -9.89 7.99 31.59
N ILE A 216 -8.56 8.03 31.74
CA ILE A 216 -7.68 6.86 31.60
C ILE A 216 -7.24 6.44 33.00
N LEU A 217 -7.68 5.27 33.46
CA LEU A 217 -7.12 4.63 34.66
C LEU A 217 -5.96 3.74 34.23
N LEU A 218 -4.74 4.08 34.65
CA LEU A 218 -3.52 3.34 34.31
C LEU A 218 -3.17 2.36 35.42
N PHE A 219 -3.13 1.06 35.10
CA PHE A 219 -2.43 0.06 35.89
C PHE A 219 -1.06 -0.18 35.25
N SER A 220 0.02 0.08 35.98
CA SER A 220 1.39 -0.12 35.50
C SER A 220 2.05 -1.22 36.33
N ALA A 221 2.36 -2.34 35.70
CA ALA A 221 3.23 -3.36 36.29
C ALA A 221 4.60 -3.24 35.62
N SER A 222 5.63 -2.92 36.42
CA SER A 222 7.02 -3.03 35.98
C SER A 222 7.57 -4.33 36.55
N CYS A 223 7.77 -5.31 35.68
CA CYS A 223 8.46 -6.55 36.04
C CYS A 223 9.93 -6.20 36.26
N ARG A 224 10.34 -5.95 37.51
CA ARG A 224 11.77 -5.88 37.84
C ARG A 224 12.32 -7.28 37.64
N GLY A 225 13.31 -7.41 36.76
CA GLY A 225 13.95 -8.68 36.48
C GLY A 225 14.51 -9.27 37.77
N HIS A 226 14.08 -10.50 38.09
CA HIS A 226 14.89 -11.37 38.93
C HIS A 226 16.15 -11.68 38.13
N SER A 227 17.28 -11.13 38.59
CA SER A 227 18.61 -11.63 38.23
C SER A 227 18.97 -12.76 39.18
#